data_AF-A0A5S4G4S5-F1
#
_entry.id   AF-A0A5S4G4S5-F1
#
_cell.length_a   1.000
_cell.length_b   1.000
_cell.length_c   1.000
_cell.angle_alpha   90.00
_cell.angle_beta   90.00
_cell.angle_gamma   90.00
#
_symmetry.space_group_name_H-M   'P 1'
#
loop_
_entity.id
_entity.type
_entity.pdbx_description
1 polymer ?
#
loop_
_entity_poly.entity_id
_entity_poly.type
_entity_poly.pdbx_seq_one_letter_code
_entity_poly.pdbx_strand_id
1 'polypeptide(L)'
;MGSEMCIRYCNEGYTATGGDGLARPELCGEAIRLARLLAALMPAEREARGLLALMLLHDARAAARTGPGGALVVLEEQDRSRWDAAEIAEGVALLEEALAPAPGRPPPGPYLVQAAIAACHATAPDAAATDWPQIAVLYERLERLVPSPVVRLNRAVAVGMADGPAAGLALADDLDRAGHLDGYHLLHAARGDLLGRLGRRAEAAAAFRRALDLAANDAERRHLARRLDELT
;
A
#
# COMPACT_ATOMS: atom_id res chain seq x y z
N MET A 1 14.02 12.59 10.37
CA MET A 1 13.15 11.84 11.30
C MET A 1 11.73 12.03 10.81
N GLY A 2 11.39 11.38 9.71
CA GLY A 2 10.18 11.72 8.96
C GLY A 2 9.83 10.59 8.00
N SER A 3 8.52 10.36 7.86
CA SER A 3 7.82 9.41 6.97
C SER A 3 7.24 8.11 7.55
N GLU A 4 7.11 7.93 8.87
CA GLU A 4 6.79 6.62 9.48
C GLU A 4 5.33 6.09 9.42
N MET A 5 4.51 6.28 8.37
CA MET A 5 3.18 5.61 8.43
C MET A 5 2.35 5.44 7.16
N CYS A 6 2.75 5.95 6.01
CA CYS A 6 1.84 6.00 4.87
C CYS A 6 1.73 4.69 4.08
N ILE A 7 2.61 3.70 4.26
CA ILE A 7 2.69 2.60 3.29
C ILE A 7 2.59 1.18 3.89
N ARG A 8 1.80 0.99 4.94
CA ARG A 8 1.15 -0.33 5.12
C ARG A 8 -0.10 -0.49 4.24
N TYR A 9 -0.55 0.60 3.64
CA TYR A 9 -1.97 0.76 3.37
C TYR A 9 -2.39 0.55 1.90
N CYS A 10 -1.41 0.37 1.01
CA CYS A 10 -1.63 0.10 -0.42
C CYS A 10 -1.89 -1.38 -0.76
N ASN A 11 -2.04 -2.29 0.21
CA ASN A 11 -1.94 -3.73 -0.10
C ASN A 11 -2.80 -4.64 0.81
N GLU A 12 -4.11 -4.37 0.85
CA GLU A 12 -5.07 -5.34 1.40
C GLU A 12 -5.22 -6.53 0.44
N GLY A 13 -4.24 -7.42 0.49
CA GLY A 13 -4.32 -8.78 -0.06
C GLY A 13 -3.64 -9.83 0.83
N TYR A 14 -3.01 -9.42 1.94
CA TYR A 14 -2.08 -10.29 2.67
C TYR A 14 -2.26 -10.33 4.19
N THR A 15 -3.24 -9.63 4.78
CA THR A 15 -3.58 -9.83 6.19
C THR A 15 -4.57 -10.98 6.31
N ALA A 16 -4.09 -12.14 6.76
CA ALA A 16 -4.96 -13.25 7.11
C ALA A 16 -6.01 -12.77 8.13
N THR A 17 -7.29 -12.91 7.80
CA THR A 17 -8.44 -12.62 8.67
C THR A 17 -8.57 -13.60 9.86
N GLY A 18 -7.46 -14.21 10.29
CA GLY A 18 -7.39 -15.12 11.43
C GLY A 18 -6.16 -16.03 11.37
N GLY A 19 -5.36 -16.01 12.43
CA GLY A 19 -4.21 -16.90 12.66
C GLY A 19 -2.91 -16.15 12.92
N ASP A 20 -2.02 -16.75 13.72
CA ASP A 20 -0.74 -16.20 14.22
C ASP A 20 0.32 -15.84 13.13
N GLY A 21 -0.04 -15.87 11.84
CA GLY A 21 0.86 -15.59 10.72
C GLY A 21 0.37 -14.44 9.84
N LEU A 22 1.25 -13.45 9.60
CA LEU A 22 1.00 -12.29 8.73
C LEU A 22 1.00 -12.63 7.22
N ALA A 23 1.39 -13.84 6.80
CA ALA A 23 1.32 -14.32 5.42
C ALA A 23 1.41 -15.86 5.37
N ARG A 24 0.90 -16.47 4.29
CA ARG A 24 1.07 -17.91 3.99
C ARG A 24 1.95 -18.07 2.74
N PRO A 25 3.28 -18.19 2.90
CA PRO A 25 4.23 -18.14 1.77
C PRO A 25 3.91 -19.15 0.65
N GLU A 26 3.47 -20.35 1.01
CA GLU A 26 3.13 -21.41 0.06
C GLU A 26 1.98 -21.01 -0.88
N LEU A 27 0.96 -20.30 -0.37
CA LEU A 27 -0.15 -19.81 -1.19
C LEU A 27 0.29 -18.69 -2.13
N CYS A 28 1.26 -17.89 -1.70
CA CYS A 28 1.77 -16.76 -2.47
C CYS A 28 2.60 -17.26 -3.65
N GLY A 29 3.49 -18.22 -3.41
CA GLY A 29 4.25 -18.90 -4.45
C GLY A 29 3.35 -19.59 -5.47
N GLU A 30 2.28 -20.26 -5.04
CA GLU A 30 1.33 -20.89 -5.95
C GLU A 30 0.52 -19.87 -6.76
N ALA A 31 0.08 -18.77 -6.15
CA ALA A 31 -0.60 -17.68 -6.86
C ALA A 31 0.30 -17.07 -7.95
N ILE A 32 1.58 -16.83 -7.65
CA ILE A 32 2.57 -16.36 -8.62
C ILE A 32 2.76 -17.38 -9.74
N ARG A 33 2.86 -18.68 -9.42
CA ARG A 33 2.98 -19.75 -10.43
C ARG A 33 1.80 -19.76 -11.39
N LEU A 34 0.58 -19.61 -10.86
CA LEU A 34 -0.65 -19.53 -11.66
C LEU A 34 -0.71 -18.25 -12.50
N ALA A 35 -0.29 -17.10 -11.95
CA ALA A 35 -0.22 -15.84 -12.70
C ALA A 35 0.80 -15.90 -13.85
N ARG A 36 1.96 -16.56 -13.65
CA ARG A 36 2.95 -16.84 -14.71
C ARG A 36 2.34 -17.70 -15.82
N LEU A 37 1.63 -18.75 -15.46
CA LEU A 37 0.94 -19.61 -16.43
C LEU A 37 -0.11 -18.81 -17.23
N LEU A 38 -0.90 -17.99 -16.55
CA LEU A 38 -1.91 -17.15 -17.20
C LEU A 38 -1.28 -16.14 -18.19
N ALA A 39 -0.22 -15.45 -17.77
CA ALA A 39 0.50 -14.50 -18.61
C ALA A 39 1.13 -15.17 -19.84
N ALA A 40 1.62 -16.40 -19.71
CA ALA A 40 2.16 -17.19 -20.80
C ALA A 40 1.07 -17.68 -21.79
N LEU A 41 -0.08 -18.10 -21.28
CA LEU A 41 -1.21 -18.57 -22.10
C LEU A 41 -1.95 -17.41 -22.80
N MET A 42 -1.88 -16.19 -22.26
CA MET A 42 -2.57 -15.01 -22.78
C MET A 42 -1.60 -13.86 -23.07
N PRO A 43 -0.68 -14.02 -24.04
CA PRO A 43 0.36 -13.02 -24.31
C PRO A 43 -0.17 -11.70 -24.90
N ALA A 44 -1.42 -11.63 -25.34
CA ALA A 44 -2.04 -10.36 -25.72
C ALA A 44 -2.72 -9.64 -24.54
N GLU A 45 -3.02 -10.36 -23.45
CA GLU A 45 -3.71 -9.81 -22.29
C GLU A 45 -2.71 -9.10 -21.37
N ARG A 46 -2.93 -7.80 -21.17
CA ARG A 46 -2.01 -6.95 -20.42
C ARG A 46 -2.33 -6.97 -18.94
N GLU A 47 -3.59 -7.12 -18.57
CA GLU A 47 -3.98 -7.18 -17.16
C GLU A 47 -3.47 -8.47 -16.52
N ALA A 48 -3.34 -9.56 -17.27
CA ALA A 48 -2.68 -10.78 -16.80
C ALA A 48 -1.20 -10.53 -16.44
N ARG A 49 -0.47 -9.78 -17.27
CA ARG A 49 0.90 -9.34 -16.96
C ARG A 49 0.95 -8.33 -15.82
N GLY A 50 0.02 -7.38 -15.80
CA GLY A 50 -0.10 -6.40 -14.72
C GLY A 50 -0.34 -7.07 -13.37
N LEU A 51 -1.19 -8.09 -13.32
CA LEU A 51 -1.42 -8.89 -12.11
C LEU A 51 -0.16 -9.64 -11.68
N LEU A 52 0.55 -10.29 -12.61
CA LEU A 52 1.81 -10.96 -12.30
C LEU A 52 2.86 -9.96 -11.77
N ALA A 53 3.03 -8.82 -12.44
CA ALA A 53 3.93 -7.76 -11.99
C ALA A 53 3.57 -7.27 -10.57
N LEU A 54 2.29 -7.02 -10.32
CA LEU A 54 1.78 -6.63 -9.00
C LEU A 54 2.11 -7.68 -7.93
N MET A 55 1.87 -8.97 -8.22
CA MET A 55 2.16 -10.06 -7.30
C MET A 55 3.66 -10.16 -6.99
N LEU A 56 4.53 -10.09 -8.00
CA LEU A 56 5.99 -10.14 -7.81
C LEU A 56 6.50 -8.96 -6.98
N LEU A 57 6.05 -7.73 -7.30
CA LEU A 57 6.43 -6.53 -6.56
C LEU A 57 5.95 -6.56 -5.10
N HIS A 58 4.84 -7.26 -4.84
CA HIS A 58 4.38 -7.50 -3.49
C HIS A 58 5.13 -8.63 -2.78
N ASP A 59 5.45 -9.73 -3.45
CA ASP A 59 6.13 -10.85 -2.82
C ASP A 59 7.61 -10.56 -2.53
N ALA A 60 8.26 -9.75 -3.37
CA ALA A 60 9.67 -9.40 -3.24
C ALA A 60 10.06 -8.83 -1.87
N ARG A 61 9.11 -8.25 -1.15
CA ARG A 61 9.30 -7.63 0.17
C ARG A 61 8.76 -8.47 1.32
N ALA A 62 8.28 -9.69 1.07
CA ALA A 62 7.64 -10.55 2.06
C ALA A 62 8.54 -10.80 3.28
N ALA A 63 9.82 -11.08 3.05
CA ALA A 63 10.80 -11.29 4.12
C ALA A 63 10.99 -10.06 5.03
N ALA A 64 10.81 -8.86 4.50
CA ALA A 64 11.01 -7.61 5.22
C ALA A 64 9.76 -7.12 6.00
N ARG A 65 8.59 -7.74 5.80
CA ARG A 65 7.33 -7.32 6.46
C ARG A 65 7.26 -7.63 7.96
N THR A 66 8.06 -8.58 8.42
CA THR A 66 8.05 -9.05 9.81
C THR A 66 9.45 -8.94 10.42
N GLY A 67 9.52 -8.31 11.59
CA GLY A 67 10.72 -8.15 12.39
C GLY A 67 10.85 -9.23 13.48
N PRO A 68 11.87 -9.14 14.34
CA PRO A 68 12.04 -10.04 15.47
C PRO A 68 10.77 -10.11 16.33
N GLY A 69 10.41 -11.32 16.79
CA GLY A 69 9.24 -11.53 17.63
C GLY A 69 7.88 -11.33 16.92
N GLY A 70 7.84 -11.41 15.59
CA GLY A 70 6.59 -11.26 14.83
C GLY A 70 6.11 -9.80 14.76
N ALA A 71 6.98 -8.84 15.06
CA ALA A 71 6.65 -7.43 15.00
C ALA A 71 6.37 -7.01 13.55
N LEU A 72 5.33 -6.20 13.36
CA LEU A 72 5.09 -5.56 12.10
C LEU A 72 6.19 -4.54 11.79
N VAL A 73 6.71 -4.57 10.55
CA VAL A 73 7.59 -3.54 10.00
C VAL A 73 6.87 -2.80 8.85
N VAL A 74 6.65 -1.49 9.02
CA VAL A 74 6.04 -0.64 7.99
C VAL A 74 7.01 -0.45 6.83
N LEU A 75 6.52 -0.22 5.60
CA LEU A 75 7.37 -0.21 4.39
C LEU A 75 8.56 0.75 4.51
N GLU A 76 8.36 1.91 5.12
CA GLU A 76 9.39 2.93 5.28
C GLU A 76 10.55 2.44 6.15
N GLU A 77 10.24 1.57 7.12
CA GLU A 77 11.19 0.93 8.03
C GLU A 77 11.72 -0.41 7.51
N GLN A 78 11.20 -0.92 6.38
CA GLN A 78 11.66 -2.19 5.82
C GLN A 78 13.10 -2.05 5.34
N ASP A 79 13.93 -2.98 5.79
CA ASP A 79 15.27 -3.15 5.28
C ASP A 79 15.19 -3.64 3.82
N ARG A 80 15.44 -2.71 2.89
CA ARG A 80 15.42 -2.93 1.44
C ARG A 80 16.50 -3.92 0.97
N SER A 81 17.57 -4.12 1.75
CA SER A 81 18.59 -5.12 1.42
C SER A 81 18.05 -6.57 1.51
N ARG A 82 16.92 -6.75 2.20
CA ARG A 82 16.22 -8.03 2.34
C ARG A 82 15.15 -8.24 1.26
N TRP A 83 15.01 -7.31 0.31
CA TRP A 83 14.05 -7.46 -0.78
C TRP A 83 14.63 -8.34 -1.88
N ASP A 84 13.77 -9.12 -2.53
CA ASP A 84 14.14 -9.93 -3.68
C ASP A 84 14.31 -9.04 -4.92
N ALA A 85 15.57 -8.73 -5.22
CA ALA A 85 15.92 -7.90 -6.36
C ALA A 85 15.55 -8.55 -7.71
N ALA A 86 15.49 -9.89 -7.79
CA ALA A 86 15.14 -10.58 -9.02
C ALA A 86 13.64 -10.48 -9.30
N GLU A 87 12.79 -10.66 -8.28
CA GLU A 87 11.34 -10.45 -8.42
C GLU A 87 10.99 -8.99 -8.72
N ILE A 88 11.68 -8.03 -8.10
CA ILE A 88 11.51 -6.60 -8.43
C ILE A 88 11.87 -6.36 -9.90
N ALA A 89 13.04 -6.82 -10.34
CA ALA A 89 13.49 -6.63 -11.72
C ALA A 89 12.52 -7.26 -12.72
N GLU A 90 12.03 -8.48 -12.45
CA GLU A 90 11.04 -9.14 -13.30
C GLU A 90 9.71 -8.38 -13.32
N GLY A 91 9.19 -7.99 -12.16
CA GLY A 91 7.93 -7.25 -12.06
C GLY A 91 7.97 -5.92 -12.79
N VAL A 92 9.09 -5.19 -12.69
CA VAL A 92 9.32 -3.94 -13.43
C VAL A 92 9.38 -4.20 -14.94
N ALA A 93 10.14 -5.20 -15.40
CA ALA A 93 10.23 -5.52 -16.83
C ALA A 93 8.85 -5.87 -17.43
N LEU A 94 8.07 -6.72 -16.75
CA LEU A 94 6.71 -7.06 -17.17
C LEU A 94 5.80 -5.83 -17.25
N LEU A 95 5.92 -4.92 -16.29
CA LEU A 95 5.16 -3.67 -16.28
C LEU A 95 5.54 -2.76 -17.44
N GLU A 96 6.84 -2.57 -17.69
CA GLU A 96 7.34 -1.74 -18.79
C GLU A 96 6.87 -2.27 -20.16
N GLU A 97 6.99 -3.58 -20.40
CA GLU A 97 6.47 -4.22 -21.62
C GLU A 97 4.95 -4.04 -21.76
N ALA A 98 4.22 -4.19 -20.66
CA ALA A 98 2.78 -4.03 -20.65
C ALA A 98 2.35 -2.57 -20.84
N LEU A 99 3.15 -1.58 -20.43
CA LEU A 99 2.87 -0.16 -20.62
C LEU A 99 3.37 0.40 -21.95
N ALA A 100 4.27 -0.30 -22.63
CA ALA A 100 4.82 0.13 -23.92
C ALA A 100 3.70 0.54 -24.91
N PRO A 101 3.82 1.71 -25.59
CA PRO A 101 2.84 2.14 -26.57
C PRO A 101 2.71 1.14 -27.73
N ALA A 102 1.48 0.82 -28.11
CA ALA A 102 1.20 0.04 -29.30
C ALA A 102 -0.13 0.49 -29.95
N PRO A 103 -0.24 0.51 -31.30
CA PRO A 103 -1.47 0.85 -31.99
C PRO A 103 -2.65 -0.04 -31.57
N GLY A 104 -3.81 0.57 -31.34
CA GLY A 104 -5.03 -0.16 -30.97
C GLY A 104 -5.04 -0.72 -29.54
N ARG A 105 -4.02 -0.43 -28.72
CA ARG A 105 -3.94 -0.91 -27.34
C ARG A 105 -4.91 -0.12 -26.45
N PRO A 106 -5.78 -0.77 -25.66
CA PRO A 106 -6.65 -0.07 -24.71
C PRO A 106 -5.82 0.65 -23.64
N PRO A 107 -6.38 1.64 -22.92
CA PRO A 107 -5.69 2.22 -21.77
C PRO A 107 -5.42 1.16 -20.68
N PRO A 108 -4.44 1.39 -19.77
CA PRO A 108 -4.17 0.47 -18.66
C PRO A 108 -5.40 0.23 -17.79
N GLY A 109 -5.64 -1.02 -17.43
CA GLY A 109 -6.67 -1.42 -16.47
C GLY A 109 -6.17 -1.35 -15.02
N PRO A 110 -6.99 -1.80 -14.05
CA PRO A 110 -6.71 -1.62 -12.63
C PRO A 110 -5.43 -2.33 -12.17
N TYR A 111 -5.13 -3.53 -12.65
CA TYR A 111 -3.95 -4.28 -12.19
C TYR A 111 -2.65 -3.64 -12.68
N LEU A 112 -2.61 -3.11 -13.89
CA LEU A 112 -1.46 -2.35 -14.37
C LEU A 112 -1.23 -1.07 -13.57
N VAL A 113 -2.30 -0.35 -13.21
CA VAL A 113 -2.18 0.86 -12.40
C VAL A 113 -1.69 0.52 -10.98
N GLN A 114 -2.22 -0.54 -10.37
CA GLN A 114 -1.75 -1.03 -9.08
C GLN A 114 -0.28 -1.49 -9.13
N ALA A 115 0.10 -2.21 -10.19
CA ALA A 115 1.50 -2.63 -10.40
C ALA A 115 2.42 -1.42 -10.54
N ALA A 116 2.00 -0.36 -11.24
CA ALA A 116 2.76 0.88 -11.33
C ALA A 116 2.94 1.56 -9.97
N ILE A 117 1.91 1.60 -9.13
CA ILE A 117 2.02 2.11 -7.75
C ILE A 117 3.01 1.27 -6.94
N ALA A 118 2.92 -0.06 -7.03
CA ALA A 118 3.85 -0.96 -6.36
C ALA A 118 5.30 -0.78 -6.84
N ALA A 119 5.49 -0.56 -8.14
CA ALA A 119 6.80 -0.31 -8.74
C ALA A 119 7.43 0.99 -8.21
N CYS A 120 6.68 2.09 -8.12
CA CYS A 120 7.18 3.35 -7.55
C CYS A 120 7.77 3.17 -6.15
N HIS A 121 7.19 2.28 -5.34
CA HIS A 121 7.72 1.93 -4.02
C HIS A 121 8.92 0.98 -4.09
N ALA A 122 8.84 -0.05 -4.93
CA ALA A 122 9.85 -1.10 -5.01
C ALA A 122 11.17 -0.63 -5.61
N THR A 123 11.12 0.36 -6.52
CA THR A 123 12.31 0.89 -7.21
C THR A 123 12.91 2.11 -6.53
N ALA A 124 12.26 2.67 -5.50
CA ALA A 124 12.80 3.77 -4.75
C ALA A 124 14.00 3.30 -3.88
N PRO A 125 15.17 3.97 -3.96
CA PRO A 125 16.36 3.54 -3.21
C PRO A 125 16.16 3.60 -1.70
N ASP A 126 15.30 4.52 -1.23
CA ASP A 126 14.86 4.63 0.15
C ASP A 126 13.42 5.17 0.23
N ALA A 127 12.89 5.30 1.44
CA ALA A 127 11.51 5.76 1.65
C ALA A 127 11.31 7.23 1.26
N ALA A 128 12.33 8.07 1.45
CA ALA A 128 12.27 9.49 1.15
C ALA A 128 12.30 9.76 -0.36
N ALA A 129 12.95 8.88 -1.13
CA ALA A 129 13.03 8.94 -2.59
C ALA A 129 11.80 8.37 -3.32
N THR A 130 10.74 7.97 -2.61
CA THR A 130 9.50 7.48 -3.23
C THR A 130 8.81 8.61 -4.01
N ASP A 131 8.44 8.36 -5.27
CA ASP A 131 7.75 9.33 -6.13
C ASP A 131 6.26 9.44 -5.75
N TRP A 132 6.00 10.16 -4.66
CA TRP A 132 4.65 10.42 -4.17
C TRP A 132 3.75 11.20 -5.16
N PRO A 133 4.25 12.24 -5.88
CA PRO A 133 3.48 12.88 -6.93
C PRO A 133 2.97 11.89 -7.99
N GLN A 134 3.83 10.98 -8.47
CA GLN A 134 3.41 9.95 -9.41
C GLN A 134 2.38 9.00 -8.81
N ILE A 135 2.59 8.54 -7.56
CA ILE A 135 1.65 7.66 -6.87
C ILE A 135 0.27 8.32 -6.69
N ALA A 136 0.22 9.62 -6.39
CA ALA A 136 -1.04 10.37 -6.26
C ALA A 136 -1.83 10.39 -7.60
N VAL A 137 -1.14 10.63 -8.72
CA VAL A 137 -1.73 10.58 -10.07
C VAL A 137 -2.23 9.17 -10.42
N LEU A 138 -1.46 8.14 -10.07
CA LEU A 138 -1.85 6.75 -10.31
C LEU A 138 -3.08 6.37 -9.47
N TYR A 139 -3.16 6.82 -8.21
CA TYR A 139 -4.34 6.61 -7.38
C TYR A 139 -5.58 7.35 -7.90
N GLU A 140 -5.43 8.57 -8.41
CA GLU A 140 -6.52 9.28 -9.08
C GLU A 140 -7.01 8.51 -10.31
N ARG A 141 -6.11 7.91 -11.09
CA ARG A 141 -6.47 7.03 -12.21
C ARG A 141 -7.16 5.76 -11.72
N LEU A 142 -6.66 5.13 -10.67
CA LEU A 142 -7.23 3.91 -10.11
C LEU A 142 -8.64 4.15 -9.56
N GLU A 143 -8.88 5.27 -8.89
CA GLU A 143 -10.19 5.63 -8.37
C GLU A 143 -11.25 5.76 -9.47
N ARG A 144 -10.87 6.28 -10.66
CA ARG A 144 -11.78 6.31 -11.82
C ARG A 144 -12.11 4.94 -12.37
N LEU A 145 -11.17 3.99 -12.31
CA LEU A 145 -11.35 2.62 -12.77
C LEU A 145 -12.12 1.77 -11.74
N VAL A 146 -11.85 2.00 -10.47
CA VAL A 146 -12.36 1.26 -9.31
C VAL A 146 -12.83 2.27 -8.25
N PRO A 147 -14.07 2.78 -8.34
CA PRO A 147 -14.61 3.76 -7.41
C PRO A 147 -14.91 3.10 -6.06
N SER A 148 -13.88 3.03 -5.20
CA SER A 148 -13.94 2.40 -3.88
C SER A 148 -13.50 3.38 -2.79
N PRO A 149 -14.18 3.43 -1.63
CA PRO A 149 -13.74 4.22 -0.48
C PRO A 149 -12.31 3.90 -0.03
N VAL A 150 -11.88 2.63 -0.16
CA VAL A 150 -10.52 2.20 0.18
C VAL A 150 -9.49 2.80 -0.79
N VAL A 151 -9.79 2.80 -2.09
CA VAL A 151 -8.93 3.44 -3.11
C VAL A 151 -8.83 4.94 -2.86
N ARG A 152 -9.94 5.59 -2.52
CA ARG A 152 -9.97 7.02 -2.18
C ARG A 152 -9.15 7.32 -0.92
N LEU A 153 -9.18 6.44 0.08
CA LEU A 153 -8.37 6.60 1.29
C LEU A 153 -6.88 6.49 0.96
N ASN A 154 -6.49 5.52 0.13
CA ASN A 154 -5.10 5.39 -0.32
C ASN A 154 -4.66 6.60 -1.16
N ARG A 155 -5.56 7.18 -1.96
CA ARG A 155 -5.33 8.45 -2.64
C ARG A 155 -5.10 9.59 -1.65
N ALA A 156 -5.90 9.70 -0.59
CA ALA A 156 -5.74 10.73 0.44
C ALA A 156 -4.36 10.69 1.09
N VAL A 157 -3.88 9.48 1.40
CA VAL A 157 -2.52 9.22 1.89
C VAL A 157 -1.47 9.69 0.88
N ALA A 158 -1.59 9.28 -0.39
CA ALA A 158 -0.65 9.67 -1.44
C ALA A 158 -0.58 11.19 -1.65
N VAL A 159 -1.73 11.87 -1.67
CA VAL A 159 -1.82 13.34 -1.74
C VAL A 159 -1.21 13.99 -0.50
N GLY A 160 -1.44 13.43 0.70
CA GLY A 160 -0.83 13.91 1.93
C GLY A 160 0.70 13.86 1.92
N MET A 161 1.27 12.89 1.20
CA MET A 161 2.72 12.75 1.05
C MET A 161 3.29 13.62 -0.09
N ALA A 162 2.53 13.82 -1.18
CA ALA A 162 2.95 14.62 -2.32
C ALA A 162 2.78 16.13 -2.10
N ASP A 163 1.58 16.54 -1.69
CA ASP A 163 1.16 17.95 -1.60
C ASP A 163 1.14 18.47 -0.15
N GLY A 164 1.37 17.56 0.81
CA GLY A 164 1.53 17.87 2.23
C GLY A 164 0.36 17.38 3.09
N PRO A 165 0.59 17.16 4.40
CA PRO A 165 -0.33 16.42 5.26
C PRO A 165 -1.74 17.02 5.36
N ALA A 166 -1.86 18.35 5.23
CA ALA A 166 -3.15 19.03 5.25
C ALA A 166 -4.03 18.67 4.05
N ALA A 167 -3.45 18.53 2.86
CA ALA A 167 -4.19 18.16 1.65
C ALA A 167 -4.73 16.74 1.74
N GLY A 168 -3.90 15.80 2.22
CA GLY A 168 -4.34 14.43 2.48
C GLY A 168 -5.40 14.34 3.57
N LEU A 169 -5.26 15.10 4.65
CA LEU A 169 -6.21 15.10 5.75
C LEU A 169 -7.58 15.58 5.32
N ALA A 170 -7.66 16.62 4.48
CA ALA A 170 -8.94 17.11 3.96
C ALA A 170 -9.71 16.00 3.21
N LEU A 171 -9.01 15.22 2.37
CA LEU A 171 -9.60 14.09 1.65
C LEU A 171 -10.03 12.94 2.59
N ALA A 172 -9.25 12.68 3.65
CA ALA A 172 -9.59 11.68 4.65
C ALA A 172 -10.78 12.11 5.52
N ASP A 173 -10.89 13.40 5.85
CA ASP A 173 -12.03 13.96 6.59
C ASP A 173 -13.31 13.95 5.75
N ASP A 174 -13.22 14.13 4.44
CA ASP A 174 -14.36 13.94 3.51
C ASP A 174 -14.88 12.50 3.53
N LEU A 175 -13.97 11.53 3.59
CA LEU A 175 -14.30 10.11 3.72
C LEU A 175 -14.95 9.77 5.06
N ASP A 176 -14.39 10.31 6.16
CA ASP A 176 -14.93 10.16 7.52
C ASP A 176 -16.36 10.70 7.60
N ARG A 177 -16.61 11.90 7.05
CA ARG A 177 -17.95 12.51 7.02
C ARG A 177 -18.96 11.73 6.17
N ALA A 178 -18.50 11.01 5.15
CA ALA A 178 -19.36 10.18 4.31
C ALA A 178 -19.83 8.90 5.01
N GLY A 179 -19.22 8.49 6.14
CA GLY A 179 -19.65 7.36 6.96
C GLY A 179 -19.32 5.96 6.42
N HIS A 180 -18.74 5.86 5.22
CA HIS A 180 -18.51 4.57 4.57
C HIS A 180 -17.42 3.71 5.22
N LEU A 181 -16.56 4.31 6.05
CA LEU A 181 -15.37 3.68 6.64
C LEU A 181 -15.30 3.86 8.18
N ASP A 182 -16.41 4.15 8.85
CA ASP A 182 -16.42 4.45 10.30
C ASP A 182 -15.89 3.30 11.17
N GLY A 183 -16.21 2.06 10.78
CA GLY A 183 -15.74 0.84 11.44
C GLY A 183 -14.38 0.36 10.96
N TYR A 184 -13.74 1.13 10.09
CA TYR A 184 -12.56 0.69 9.37
C TYR A 184 -11.31 1.37 9.93
N HIS A 185 -10.57 0.62 10.76
CA HIS A 185 -9.50 1.14 11.61
C HIS A 185 -8.43 1.97 10.87
N LEU A 186 -8.19 1.67 9.59
CA LEU A 186 -7.11 2.29 8.84
C LEU A 186 -7.45 3.68 8.31
N LEU A 187 -8.73 4.04 8.20
CA LEU A 187 -9.13 5.44 8.04
C LEU A 187 -8.62 6.27 9.23
N HIS A 188 -8.90 5.80 10.45
CA HIS A 188 -8.53 6.47 11.68
C HIS A 188 -7.01 6.51 11.87
N ALA A 189 -6.31 5.43 11.50
CA ALA A 189 -4.86 5.40 11.52
C ALA A 189 -4.23 6.42 10.55
N ALA A 190 -4.72 6.48 9.30
CA ALA A 190 -4.24 7.45 8.31
C ALA A 190 -4.47 8.90 8.74
N ARG A 191 -5.65 9.20 9.31
CA ARG A 191 -5.94 10.51 9.90
C ARG A 191 -5.00 10.83 11.06
N GLY A 192 -4.77 9.87 11.95
CA GLY A 192 -3.84 10.00 13.07
C GLY A 192 -2.43 10.37 12.62
N ASP A 193 -1.91 9.71 11.58
CA ASP A 193 -0.60 10.05 11.00
C ASP A 193 -0.55 11.47 10.44
N LEU A 194 -1.52 11.83 9.59
CA LEU A 194 -1.57 13.14 8.95
C LEU A 194 -1.70 14.26 9.98
N LEU A 195 -2.54 14.08 11.01
CA LEU A 195 -2.67 15.00 12.14
C LEU A 195 -1.37 15.11 12.95
N GLY A 196 -0.70 13.99 13.20
CA GLY A 196 0.59 13.96 13.90
C GLY A 196 1.65 14.77 13.16
N ARG A 197 1.72 14.64 11.84
CA ARG A 197 2.64 15.41 10.97
C ARG A 197 2.34 16.90 10.95
N LEU A 198 1.09 17.29 11.17
CA LEU A 198 0.69 18.70 11.35
C LEU A 198 0.96 19.22 12.76
N GLY A 199 1.49 18.41 13.67
CA GLY A 199 1.67 18.76 15.08
C GLY A 199 0.38 18.81 15.89
N ARG A 200 -0.75 18.35 15.33
CA ARG A 200 -2.07 18.31 15.99
C ARG A 200 -2.18 17.10 16.91
N ARG A 201 -1.29 17.02 17.91
CA ARG A 201 -1.05 15.81 18.73
C ARG A 201 -2.29 15.28 19.44
N ALA A 202 -3.12 16.16 20.01
CA ALA A 202 -4.33 15.73 20.72
C ALA A 202 -5.35 15.05 19.79
N GLU A 203 -5.53 15.60 18.59
CA GLU A 203 -6.43 15.05 17.58
C GLU A 203 -5.87 13.77 16.97
N ALA A 204 -4.56 13.74 16.72
CA ALA A 204 -3.85 12.54 16.30
C ALA A 204 -4.05 11.40 17.32
N ALA A 205 -3.86 11.68 18.61
CA ALA A 205 -4.05 10.71 19.68
C ALA A 205 -5.50 10.20 19.75
N ALA A 206 -6.50 11.05 19.52
CA ALA A 206 -7.90 10.63 19.45
C ALA A 206 -8.15 9.67 18.26
N ALA A 207 -7.60 9.99 17.08
CA ALA A 207 -7.70 9.14 15.90
C ALA A 207 -7.00 7.79 16.10
N PHE A 208 -5.81 7.77 16.71
CA PHE A 208 -5.10 6.52 17.02
C PHE A 208 -5.84 5.65 18.03
N ARG A 209 -6.47 6.23 19.06
CA ARG A 209 -7.33 5.47 19.99
C ARG A 209 -8.50 4.83 19.24
N ARG A 210 -9.16 5.58 18.35
CA ARG A 210 -10.25 5.04 17.54
C ARG A 210 -9.78 3.90 16.62
N ALA A 211 -8.61 4.04 16.01
CA ALA A 211 -7.99 2.97 15.23
C ALA A 211 -7.70 1.73 16.11
N LEU A 212 -7.19 1.93 17.32
CA LEU A 212 -6.84 0.86 18.25
C LEU A 212 -8.09 0.08 18.73
N ASP A 213 -9.21 0.76 18.93
CA ASP A 213 -10.49 0.14 19.30
C ASP A 213 -11.06 -0.75 18.19
N LEU A 214 -10.76 -0.43 16.93
CA LEU A 214 -11.28 -1.12 15.74
C LEU A 214 -10.31 -2.18 15.19
N ALA A 215 -9.04 -2.16 15.58
CA ALA A 215 -8.03 -3.10 15.09
C ALA A 215 -8.24 -4.51 15.68
N ALA A 216 -8.36 -5.51 14.80
CA ALA A 216 -8.62 -6.89 15.20
C ALA A 216 -7.35 -7.70 15.48
N ASN A 217 -6.20 -7.31 14.91
CA ASN A 217 -4.94 -8.05 15.00
C ASN A 217 -4.01 -7.46 16.07
N ASP A 218 -3.45 -8.30 16.93
CA ASP A 218 -2.51 -7.89 17.98
C ASP A 218 -1.26 -7.18 17.45
N ALA A 219 -0.76 -7.56 16.26
CA ALA A 219 0.39 -6.88 15.65
C ALA A 219 0.05 -5.43 15.26
N GLU A 220 -1.17 -5.20 14.78
CA GLU A 220 -1.69 -3.87 14.45
C GLU A 220 -1.95 -3.05 15.70
N ARG A 221 -2.57 -3.67 16.71
CA ARG A 221 -2.81 -3.02 18.01
C ARG A 221 -1.52 -2.57 18.67
N ARG A 222 -0.49 -3.43 18.70
CA ARG A 222 0.85 -3.05 19.23
C ARG A 222 1.45 -1.89 18.46
N HIS A 223 1.35 -1.89 17.13
CA HIS A 223 1.85 -0.77 16.32
C HIS A 223 1.10 0.54 16.63
N LEU A 224 -0.23 0.51 16.63
CA LEU A 224 -1.07 1.69 16.92
C LEU A 224 -0.86 2.23 18.33
N ALA A 225 -0.65 1.34 19.32
CA ALA A 225 -0.33 1.73 20.69
C ALA A 225 1.02 2.47 20.78
N ARG A 226 2.08 1.97 20.12
CA ARG A 226 3.37 2.69 20.08
C ARG A 226 3.23 4.09 19.48
N ARG A 227 2.46 4.20 18.39
CA ARG A 227 2.18 5.50 17.74
C ARG A 227 1.43 6.47 18.64
N LEU A 228 0.53 5.94 19.47
CA LEU A 228 -0.16 6.74 20.47
C LEU A 228 0.80 7.21 21.57
N ASP A 229 1.69 6.34 22.05
CA ASP A 229 2.68 6.66 23.09
C ASP A 229 3.69 7.72 22.62
N GLU A 230 4.07 7.71 21.34
CA GLU A 230 4.93 8.73 20.72
C GLU A 230 4.30 10.13 20.68
N LEU A 231 2.98 10.23 20.84
CA LEU A 231 2.22 11.49 20.81
C LEU A 231 1.99 12.09 22.20
N THR A 232 2.06 11.28 23.24
CA THR A 232 1.95 11.69 24.66
C THR A 232 3.28 12.14 25.23
#